data_AF-A0A820IBJ6-F1
#
_entry.id   AF-A0A820IBJ6-F1
#
_cell.length_a   1.000
_cell.length_b   1.000
_cell.length_c   1.000
_cell.angle_alpha   90.00
_cell.angle_beta   90.00
_cell.angle_gamma   90.00
#
_symmetry.space_group_name_H-M   'P 1'
#
loop_
_entity.id
_entity.type
_entity.pdbx_description
1 polymer ?
#
loop_
_entity_poly.entity_id
_entity_poly.type
_entity_poly.pdbx_seq_one_letter_code
_entity_poly.pdbx_strand_id
1 'polypeptide(L)'
;MNHRFTSIIITNITENGLAYRNKQFKLYDIILRVNNFDFTNIKHQKAVDILRTSGHKIQLLIRRLAPSYSEEIELTHNGKLNIYIDGGIGNEYFINDHGIFITDISKYQTNKQLDIGDRLLQISSTSNTYDLRFVTFAYAKKYIQLACIESQTIKLYVGHARRTERTVLHQEQYDPFG
;
A
#
# COMPACT_ATOMS: atom_id res chain seq x y z
N MET A 1 21.56 11.08 -4.06
CA MET A 1 20.70 12.15 -3.51
C MET A 1 19.51 11.49 -2.84
N ASN A 2 19.38 11.58 -1.51
CA ASN A 2 18.28 10.96 -0.76
C ASN A 2 17.02 11.84 -0.82
N HIS A 3 16.20 11.66 -1.86
CA HIS A 3 14.84 12.21 -1.86
C HIS A 3 13.92 11.26 -1.10
N ARG A 4 13.87 11.38 0.23
CA ARG A 4 12.74 10.82 1.00
C ARG A 4 11.54 11.71 0.75
N PHE A 5 10.74 11.39 -0.26
CA PHE A 5 9.45 12.02 -0.48
C PHE A 5 8.56 11.74 0.74
N THR A 6 8.31 12.75 1.56
CA THR A 6 7.44 12.62 2.75
C THR A 6 6.01 12.95 2.36
N SER A 7 5.23 11.94 2.00
CA SER A 7 3.79 12.08 1.81
C SER A 7 3.08 12.26 3.16
N ILE A 8 2.07 13.14 3.23
CA ILE A 8 1.18 13.24 4.39
C ILE A 8 0.01 12.28 4.20
N ILE A 9 -0.06 11.27 5.07
CA ILE A 9 -1.02 10.16 4.98
C ILE A 9 -1.94 10.16 6.19
N ILE A 10 -3.23 9.88 5.97
CA ILE A 10 -4.20 9.68 7.05
C ILE A 10 -3.97 8.30 7.67
N THR A 11 -3.33 8.22 8.83
CA THR A 11 -3.09 6.95 9.54
C THR A 11 -4.12 6.66 10.62
N ASN A 12 -4.94 7.64 10.99
CA ASN A 12 -6.00 7.52 11.97
C ASN A 12 -7.14 8.49 11.64
N ILE A 13 -8.38 8.07 11.89
CA ILE A 13 -9.57 8.92 11.86
C ILE A 13 -10.22 8.84 13.23
N THR A 14 -10.14 9.93 13.99
CA THR A 14 -10.73 10.01 15.34
C THR A 14 -12.24 9.87 15.28
N GLU A 15 -12.78 8.90 16.02
CA GLU A 15 -14.22 8.67 16.14
C GLU A 15 -14.96 9.94 16.56
N ASN A 16 -16.13 10.18 15.96
CA ASN A 16 -16.93 11.39 16.16
C ASN A 16 -16.22 12.71 15.82
N GLY A 17 -14.99 12.70 15.31
CA GLY A 17 -14.28 13.89 14.81
C GLY A 17 -14.83 14.42 13.48
N LEU A 18 -14.30 15.55 13.00
CA LEU A 18 -14.73 16.18 11.73
C LEU A 18 -14.56 15.25 10.53
N ALA A 19 -13.38 14.63 10.39
CA ALA A 19 -13.09 13.68 9.31
C ALA A 19 -14.01 12.44 9.38
N TYR A 20 -14.26 11.92 10.58
CA TYR A 20 -15.18 10.80 10.79
C TYR A 20 -16.61 11.14 10.35
N ARG A 21 -17.14 12.27 10.82
CA ARG A 21 -18.51 12.71 10.49
C ARG A 21 -18.70 13.03 9.01
N ASN A 22 -17.64 13.51 8.35
CA ASN A 22 -17.66 13.76 6.91
C ASN A 22 -17.72 12.46 6.10
N LYS A 23 -17.22 11.32 6.63
CA LYS A 23 -17.24 9.97 6.02
C LYS A 23 -16.57 9.83 4.65
N GLN A 24 -16.02 10.89 4.07
CA GLN A 24 -15.32 10.82 2.78
C GLN A 24 -13.87 10.38 2.92
N PHE A 25 -13.24 10.65 4.08
CA PHE A 25 -11.88 10.24 4.37
C PHE A 25 -11.82 8.74 4.66
N LYS A 26 -10.79 8.11 4.11
CA LYS A 26 -10.42 6.74 4.45
C LYS A 26 -9.04 6.74 5.08
N LEU A 27 -8.78 5.75 5.93
CA LEU A 27 -7.41 5.45 6.31
C LEU A 27 -6.59 5.27 5.03
N TYR A 28 -5.37 5.76 5.08
CA TYR A 28 -4.36 5.68 4.04
C TYR A 28 -4.56 6.59 2.83
N ASP A 29 -5.55 7.47 2.88
CA ASP A 29 -5.66 8.58 1.92
C ASP A 29 -4.42 9.50 2.03
N ILE A 30 -3.88 9.92 0.88
CA ILE A 30 -2.74 10.83 0.78
C ILE A 30 -3.23 12.25 0.54
N ILE A 31 -2.82 13.18 1.41
CA ILE A 31 -3.17 14.59 1.28
C ILE A 31 -2.20 15.24 0.29
N LEU A 32 -2.72 15.69 -0.85
CA LEU A 32 -1.96 16.40 -1.88
C LEU A 32 -2.04 17.92 -1.72
N ARG A 33 -3.16 18.44 -1.19
CA ARG A 33 -3.37 19.88 -1.00
C ARG A 33 -4.28 20.14 0.19
N VAL A 34 -3.97 21.22 0.93
CA VAL A 34 -4.82 21.79 1.98
C VAL A 34 -5.08 23.24 1.67
N ASN A 35 -6.34 23.58 1.35
CA ASN A 35 -6.71 24.89 0.82
C ASN A 35 -5.82 25.26 -0.38
N ASN A 36 -4.96 26.26 -0.23
CA ASN A 36 -4.04 26.75 -1.26
C ASN A 36 -2.60 26.24 -1.07
N PHE A 37 -2.34 25.37 -0.09
CA PHE A 37 -1.01 24.85 0.21
C PHE A 37 -0.79 23.47 -0.39
N ASP A 38 0.31 23.31 -1.12
CA ASP A 38 0.77 22.04 -1.69
C ASP A 38 1.41 21.15 -0.61
N PHE A 39 0.96 19.89 -0.54
CA PHE A 39 1.39 18.87 0.41
C PHE A 39 2.19 17.72 -0.23
N THR A 40 2.48 17.79 -1.54
CA THR A 40 3.21 16.72 -2.26
C THR A 40 4.65 16.50 -1.78
N ASN A 41 5.32 17.53 -1.29
CA ASN A 41 6.69 17.45 -0.76
C ASN A 41 6.88 18.38 0.45
N ILE A 42 5.86 18.45 1.30
CA ILE A 42 5.87 19.33 2.47
C ILE A 42 6.62 18.66 3.64
N LYS A 43 7.42 19.45 4.37
CA LYS A 43 7.99 18.99 5.64
C LYS A 43 6.87 18.71 6.64
N HIS A 44 6.97 17.60 7.37
CA HIS A 44 5.96 17.19 8.34
C HIS A 44 5.55 18.32 9.30
N GLN A 45 6.50 19.04 9.89
CA GLN A 45 6.19 20.14 10.82
C GLN A 45 5.37 21.25 10.15
N LYS A 46 5.73 21.63 8.92
CA LYS A 46 4.99 22.66 8.17
C LYS A 46 3.57 22.19 7.83
N ALA A 47 3.39 20.91 7.52
CA ALA A 47 2.07 20.33 7.30
C ALA A 47 1.18 20.43 8.56
N VAL A 48 1.76 20.09 9.72
CA VAL A 48 1.09 20.20 11.02
C VAL A 48 0.68 21.64 11.31
N ASP A 49 1.58 22.60 11.09
CA ASP A 49 1.30 24.02 11.35
C ASP A 49 0.15 24.53 10.46
N ILE A 50 0.18 24.23 9.16
CA ILE A 50 -0.89 24.62 8.23
C ILE A 50 -2.23 23.99 8.63
N LEU A 51 -2.27 22.69 8.96
CA LEU A 51 -3.50 22.02 9.35
C LEU A 51 -4.10 22.62 10.64
N ARG A 52 -3.26 23.04 11.59
CA ARG A 52 -3.70 23.72 12.82
C ARG A 52 -4.28 25.11 12.57
N THR A 53 -3.72 25.86 11.61
CA THR A 53 -4.13 27.24 11.34
C THR A 53 -5.18 27.38 10.23
N SER A 54 -5.65 26.27 9.63
CA SER A 54 -6.54 26.28 8.46
C SER A 54 -8.00 26.73 8.73
N GLY A 55 -8.29 27.27 9.92
CA GLY A 55 -9.61 27.80 10.28
C GLY A 55 -10.73 26.75 10.26
N HIS A 56 -11.97 27.20 10.15
CA HIS A 56 -13.15 26.33 10.25
C HIS A 56 -13.55 25.63 8.94
N LYS A 57 -12.95 26.01 7.80
CA LYS A 57 -13.23 25.40 6.50
C LYS A 57 -11.92 24.98 5.84
N ILE A 58 -11.80 23.68 5.59
CA ILE A 58 -10.63 23.08 4.94
C ILE A 58 -11.08 22.38 3.66
N GLN A 59 -10.47 22.74 2.55
CA GLN A 59 -10.60 22.02 1.28
C GLN A 59 -9.38 21.12 1.10
N LEU A 60 -9.62 19.82 0.91
CA LEU A 60 -8.56 18.84 0.76
C LEU A 60 -8.58 18.27 -0.65
N LEU A 61 -7.41 18.21 -1.29
CA LEU A 61 -7.19 17.37 -2.46
C LEU A 61 -6.53 16.09 -1.97
N ILE A 62 -7.15 14.94 -2.25
CA ILE A 62 -6.73 13.64 -1.76
C ILE A 62 -6.40 12.73 -2.94
N ARG A 63 -5.31 11.98 -2.84
CA ARG A 63 -5.04 10.82 -3.67
C ARG A 63 -5.34 9.55 -2.89
N ARG A 64 -6.27 8.76 -3.42
CA ARG A 64 -6.66 7.48 -2.85
C ARG A 64 -5.97 6.36 -3.64
N LEU A 65 -5.11 5.62 -2.95
CA LEU A 65 -4.38 4.47 -3.50
C LEU A 65 -5.18 3.16 -3.45
N ALA A 66 -6.51 3.25 -3.34
CA ALA A 66 -7.34 2.06 -3.24
C ALA A 66 -7.24 1.25 -4.55
N PRO A 67 -7.06 -0.08 -4.45
CA PRO A 67 -7.08 -0.94 -5.62
C PRO A 67 -8.44 -0.84 -6.31
N SER A 68 -8.49 -1.15 -7.61
CA SER A 68 -9.75 -1.04 -8.37
C SER A 68 -10.79 -2.07 -7.94
N TYR A 69 -10.31 -3.24 -7.55
CA TYR A 69 -11.06 -4.22 -6.79
C TYR A 69 -10.10 -4.96 -5.87
N SER A 70 -10.62 -5.55 -4.80
CA SER A 70 -9.85 -6.40 -3.89
C SER A 70 -10.62 -7.66 -3.56
N GLU A 71 -9.90 -8.76 -3.39
CA GLU A 71 -10.47 -10.08 -3.11
C GLU A 71 -9.62 -10.86 -2.10
N GLU A 72 -10.23 -11.85 -1.47
CA GLU A 72 -9.54 -12.82 -0.62
C GLU A 72 -9.22 -14.07 -1.45
N ILE A 73 -7.94 -14.42 -1.52
CA ILE A 73 -7.42 -15.54 -2.29
C ILE A 73 -6.86 -16.57 -1.31
N GLU A 74 -7.42 -17.78 -1.32
CA GLU A 74 -6.92 -18.89 -0.54
C GLU A 74 -5.80 -19.63 -1.28
N LEU A 75 -4.64 -19.79 -0.63
CA LEU A 75 -3.45 -20.39 -1.21
C LEU A 75 -2.96 -21.55 -0.35
N THR A 76 -2.76 -22.71 -0.96
CA THR A 76 -2.05 -23.84 -0.35
C THR A 76 -0.63 -23.90 -0.88
N HIS A 77 0.35 -24.05 0.02
CA HIS A 77 1.77 -24.05 -0.35
C HIS A 77 2.54 -25.18 0.33
N ASN A 78 3.73 -25.52 -0.20
CA ASN A 78 4.63 -26.53 0.36
C ASN A 78 5.77 -25.87 1.15
N GLY A 79 5.41 -25.13 2.20
CA GLY A 79 6.34 -24.36 3.04
C GLY A 79 6.78 -22.97 2.54
N LYS A 80 6.57 -22.62 1.26
CA LYS A 80 6.81 -21.26 0.72
C LYS A 80 5.79 -20.88 -0.35
N LEU A 81 5.42 -19.59 -0.41
CA LEU A 81 4.49 -19.06 -1.42
C LEU A 81 5.08 -18.94 -2.83
N ASN A 82 6.41 -18.88 -2.98
CA ASN A 82 7.08 -18.73 -4.28
C ASN A 82 6.64 -17.48 -5.09
N ILE A 83 6.21 -16.43 -4.38
CA ILE A 83 6.03 -15.08 -4.93
C ILE A 83 7.20 -14.18 -4.48
N TYR A 84 7.54 -13.21 -5.31
CA TYR A 84 8.48 -12.15 -4.97
C TYR A 84 7.70 -10.87 -4.72
N ILE A 85 8.13 -10.13 -3.70
CA ILE A 85 7.51 -8.88 -3.31
C ILE A 85 8.56 -7.77 -3.22
N ASP A 86 8.10 -6.54 -3.35
CA ASP A 86 8.86 -5.32 -3.10
C ASP A 86 7.94 -4.22 -2.54
N GLY A 87 8.48 -3.07 -2.20
CA GLY A 87 7.74 -1.96 -1.62
C GLY A 87 7.89 -1.82 -0.12
N GLY A 88 6.96 -1.08 0.49
CA GLY A 88 6.93 -0.77 1.91
C GLY A 88 7.57 0.57 2.27
N ILE A 89 7.40 0.96 3.54
CA ILE A 89 7.87 2.25 4.05
C ILE A 89 9.40 2.36 3.93
N GLY A 90 9.88 3.38 3.24
CA GLY A 90 11.30 3.65 3.02
C GLY A 90 11.96 2.80 1.94
N ASN A 91 11.17 2.01 1.21
CA ASN A 91 11.57 1.21 0.06
C ASN A 91 10.42 1.19 -0.96
N GLU A 92 9.97 2.35 -1.39
CA GLU A 92 8.77 2.48 -2.22
C GLU A 92 8.99 1.86 -3.61
N TYR A 93 8.12 0.92 -4.00
CA TYR A 93 8.13 0.34 -5.34
C TYR A 93 7.44 1.27 -6.36
N PHE A 94 6.35 1.93 -5.96
CA PHE A 94 5.76 3.04 -6.71
C PHE A 94 5.97 4.36 -5.97
N ILE A 95 6.23 5.42 -6.71
CA ILE A 95 6.52 6.73 -6.12
C ILE A 95 5.35 7.19 -5.24
N ASN A 96 5.66 7.60 -4.01
CA ASN A 96 4.68 8.01 -3.00
C ASN A 96 3.61 6.94 -2.70
N ASP A 97 3.98 5.67 -2.77
CA ASP A 97 3.15 4.52 -2.41
C ASP A 97 3.93 3.55 -1.52
N HIS A 98 3.51 3.43 -0.26
CA HIS A 98 4.15 2.56 0.72
C HIS A 98 3.53 1.15 0.76
N GLY A 99 2.82 0.74 -0.29
CA GLY A 99 2.27 -0.60 -0.43
C GLY A 99 3.35 -1.68 -0.57
N ILE A 100 2.96 -2.92 -0.30
CA ILE A 100 3.74 -4.12 -0.63
C ILE A 100 3.14 -4.71 -1.91
N PHE A 101 3.97 -4.95 -2.92
CA PHE A 101 3.54 -5.35 -4.26
C PHE A 101 4.22 -6.63 -4.69
N ILE A 102 3.50 -7.44 -5.44
CA ILE A 102 4.06 -8.62 -6.12
C ILE A 102 4.89 -8.15 -7.31
N THR A 103 6.14 -8.59 -7.38
CA THR A 103 7.08 -8.24 -8.46
C THR A 103 7.43 -9.40 -9.38
N ASP A 104 7.27 -10.64 -8.92
CA ASP A 104 7.43 -11.84 -9.73
C ASP A 104 6.60 -12.99 -9.16
N ILE A 105 5.98 -13.77 -10.05
CA ILE A 105 5.16 -14.97 -9.76
C ILE A 105 5.60 -16.17 -10.60
N SER A 106 6.73 -16.11 -11.29
CA SER A 106 7.22 -17.14 -12.20
C SER A 106 7.34 -18.54 -11.57
N LYS A 107 7.55 -18.60 -10.25
CA LYS A 107 7.67 -19.85 -9.47
C LYS A 107 6.36 -20.24 -8.76
N TYR A 108 5.34 -19.41 -8.86
CA TYR A 108 4.02 -19.68 -8.33
C TYR A 108 3.21 -20.47 -9.37
N GLN A 109 3.25 -21.79 -9.22
CA GLN A 109 2.55 -22.73 -10.09
C GLN A 109 1.25 -23.19 -9.44
N THR A 110 0.21 -22.37 -9.45
CA THR A 110 -1.22 -22.77 -9.45
C THR A 110 -2.10 -21.51 -9.45
N ASN A 111 -3.18 -21.54 -10.22
CA ASN A 111 -4.29 -20.56 -10.24
C ASN A 111 -3.92 -19.09 -10.54
N LYS A 112 -4.32 -18.62 -11.73
CA LYS A 112 -4.15 -17.25 -12.28
C LYS A 112 -4.89 -16.14 -11.50
N GLN A 113 -4.94 -16.20 -10.18
CA GLN A 113 -5.61 -15.23 -9.32
C GLN A 113 -4.67 -14.12 -8.86
N LEU A 114 -3.36 -14.38 -8.82
CA LEU A 114 -2.34 -13.38 -8.54
C LEU A 114 -1.67 -12.93 -9.85
N ASP A 115 -1.44 -11.63 -9.95
CA ASP A 115 -0.71 -10.98 -11.03
C ASP A 115 0.48 -10.16 -10.48
N ILE A 116 1.49 -9.94 -11.32
CA ILE A 116 2.53 -8.94 -11.04
C ILE A 116 1.88 -7.55 -10.93
N GLY A 117 2.29 -6.78 -9.93
CA GLY A 117 1.74 -5.46 -9.60
C GLY A 117 0.58 -5.49 -8.61
N ASP A 118 0.08 -6.68 -8.24
CA ASP A 118 -0.93 -6.80 -7.19
C ASP A 118 -0.39 -6.33 -5.84
N ARG A 119 -1.23 -5.60 -5.10
CA ARG A 119 -0.92 -5.09 -3.76
C ARG A 119 -1.36 -6.09 -2.70
N LEU A 120 -0.43 -6.50 -1.84
CA LEU A 120 -0.76 -7.29 -0.66
C LEU A 120 -1.28 -6.38 0.45
N LEU A 121 -2.54 -6.57 0.84
CA LEU A 121 -3.21 -5.77 1.88
C LEU A 121 -3.17 -6.47 3.23
N GLN A 122 -3.34 -7.79 3.24
CA GLN A 122 -3.39 -8.59 4.45
C GLN A 122 -2.96 -10.03 4.13
N ILE A 123 -2.42 -10.72 5.12
CA ILE A 123 -2.22 -12.16 5.09
C ILE A 123 -2.77 -12.79 6.37
N SER A 124 -3.48 -13.90 6.22
CA SER A 124 -4.07 -14.65 7.33
C SER A 124 -3.64 -16.12 7.27
N SER A 125 -3.22 -16.65 8.41
CA SER A 125 -3.07 -18.08 8.66
C SER A 125 -4.35 -18.63 9.31
N THR A 126 -4.33 -19.88 9.76
CA THR A 126 -5.43 -20.45 10.56
C THR A 126 -5.60 -19.79 11.93
N SER A 127 -4.54 -19.14 12.44
CA SER A 127 -4.50 -18.62 13.82
C SER A 127 -4.34 -17.11 13.90
N ASN A 128 -3.70 -16.48 12.91
CA ASN A 128 -3.36 -15.07 12.94
C ASN A 128 -3.73 -14.36 11.65
N THR A 129 -3.88 -13.03 11.77
CA THR A 129 -4.07 -12.12 10.64
C THR A 129 -3.11 -10.96 10.80
N TYR A 130 -2.38 -10.66 9.73
CA TYR A 130 -1.37 -9.60 9.68
C TYR A 130 -1.75 -8.59 8.62
N ASP A 131 -1.89 -7.33 9.04
CA ASP A 131 -2.06 -6.20 8.14
C ASP A 131 -0.72 -5.91 7.44
N LEU A 132 -0.75 -5.82 6.11
CA LEU A 132 0.41 -5.51 5.28
C LEU A 132 0.34 -4.09 4.70
N ARG A 133 -0.66 -3.29 5.07
CA ARG A 133 -0.81 -1.90 4.65
C ARG A 133 0.13 -1.01 5.46
N PHE A 134 0.93 -0.19 4.78
CA PHE A 134 1.85 0.78 5.41
C PHE A 134 2.83 0.13 6.39
N VAL A 135 3.43 -0.98 5.96
CA VAL A 135 4.47 -1.66 6.72
C VAL A 135 5.82 -1.50 6.02
N THR A 136 6.92 -1.77 6.74
CA THR A 136 8.24 -1.87 6.11
C THR A 136 8.35 -3.17 5.32
N PHE A 137 9.24 -3.21 4.33
CA PHE A 137 9.56 -4.44 3.61
C PHE A 137 9.93 -5.60 4.56
N ALA A 138 10.74 -5.29 5.58
CA ALA A 138 11.17 -6.26 6.58
C ALA A 138 10.01 -6.84 7.40
N TYR A 139 9.03 -6.00 7.77
CA TYR A 139 7.81 -6.46 8.44
C TYR A 139 7.02 -7.40 7.54
N ALA A 140 6.74 -6.99 6.29
CA ALA A 140 5.98 -7.81 5.34
C ALA A 140 6.64 -9.18 5.13
N LYS A 141 7.94 -9.20 4.87
CA LYS A 141 8.70 -10.45 4.69
C LYS A 141 8.60 -11.37 5.91
N LYS A 142 8.78 -10.82 7.12
CA LYS A 142 8.72 -11.58 8.37
C LYS A 142 7.34 -12.22 8.56
N TYR A 143 6.27 -11.46 8.43
CA TYR A 143 4.93 -11.94 8.74
C TYR A 143 4.32 -12.80 7.63
N ILE A 144 4.74 -12.61 6.38
CA ILE A 144 4.42 -13.56 5.31
C ILE A 144 5.05 -14.93 5.57
N GLN A 145 6.34 -14.95 5.95
CA GLN A 145 7.02 -16.18 6.32
C GLN A 145 6.39 -16.85 7.55
N LEU A 146 6.02 -16.06 8.56
CA LEU A 146 5.38 -16.56 9.77
C LEU A 146 4.02 -17.20 9.47
N ALA A 147 3.16 -16.56 8.68
CA ALA A 147 1.88 -17.14 8.29
C ALA A 147 2.03 -18.48 7.55
N CYS A 148 3.06 -18.61 6.70
CA CYS A 148 3.37 -19.87 6.01
C CYS A 148 3.91 -20.96 6.94
N ILE A 149 4.50 -20.61 8.08
CA ILE A 149 4.92 -21.56 9.10
C ILE A 149 3.72 -22.03 9.92
N GLU A 150 2.79 -21.12 10.21
CA GLU A 150 1.61 -21.39 11.02
C GLU A 150 0.58 -22.28 10.33
N SER A 151 0.44 -22.19 9.00
CA SER A 151 -0.49 -23.03 8.25
C SER A 151 -0.03 -23.29 6.82
N GLN A 152 -0.36 -24.47 6.31
CA GLN A 152 -0.12 -24.85 4.91
C GLN A 152 -1.03 -24.10 3.94
N THR A 153 -2.25 -23.78 4.39
CA THR A 153 -3.22 -22.96 3.67
C THR A 153 -3.27 -21.59 4.33
N ILE A 154 -3.11 -20.54 3.54
CA ILE A 154 -3.21 -19.15 3.96
C ILE A 154 -4.27 -18.42 3.13
N LYS A 155 -4.68 -17.25 3.58
CA LYS A 155 -5.54 -16.33 2.83
C LYS A 155 -4.79 -15.02 2.61
N LEU A 156 -4.71 -14.58 1.37
CA LEU A 156 -4.22 -13.25 1.02
C LEU A 156 -5.41 -12.35 0.70
N TYR A 157 -5.47 -11.18 1.33
CA TYR A 157 -6.33 -10.11 0.85
C TYR A 157 -5.50 -9.24 -0.10
N VAL A 158 -5.89 -9.23 -1.37
CA VAL A 158 -5.10 -8.65 -2.47
C VAL A 158 -5.89 -7.56 -3.15
N GLY A 159 -5.21 -6.48 -3.52
CA GLY A 159 -5.74 -5.40 -4.33
C GLY A 159 -5.15 -5.40 -5.73
N HIS A 160 -6.00 -5.44 -6.75
CA HIS A 160 -5.54 -5.51 -8.14
C HIS A 160 -5.42 -4.12 -8.78
N ALA A 161 -4.34 -3.92 -9.53
CA ALA A 161 -4.13 -2.74 -10.34
C ALA A 161 -5.08 -2.72 -11.56
N ARG A 162 -5.39 -1.53 -12.10
CA ARG A 162 -6.18 -1.43 -13.35
C ARG A 162 -5.39 -2.07 -14.48
N ARG A 163 -6.06 -2.88 -15.32
CA ARG A 163 -5.42 -3.52 -16.50
C ARG A 163 -4.64 -2.55 -17.41
N THR A 164 -5.01 -1.27 -17.45
CA THR A 164 -4.34 -0.22 -18.24
C THR A 164 -3.02 0.28 -17.63
N GLU A 165 -2.79 0.12 -16.32
CA GLU A 165 -1.53 0.47 -15.65
C GLU A 165 -0.47 -0.64 -15.83
N ARG A 166 -0.90 -1.87 -16.15
CA ARG A 166 -0.03 -3.05 -16.31
C ARG A 166 1.00 -2.91 -17.45
N THR A 167 0.70 -2.15 -18.50
CA THR A 167 1.63 -1.97 -19.64
C THR A 167 2.74 -0.96 -19.33
N VAL A 168 2.48 0.03 -18.48
CA VAL A 168 3.45 1.10 -18.14
C VAL A 168 4.49 0.60 -17.13
N LEU A 169 4.07 -0.24 -16.19
CA LEU A 169 4.98 -0.81 -15.17
C LEU A 169 6.07 -1.71 -15.77
N HIS A 170 5.76 -2.42 -16.86
CA HIS A 170 6.77 -3.20 -17.59
C HIS A 170 7.74 -2.35 -18.42
N GLN A 171 7.34 -1.13 -18.81
CA GLN A 171 8.16 -0.24 -19.66
C GLN A 171 9.08 0.67 -18.86
N GLU A 172 8.70 1.11 -17.65
CA GLU A 172 9.57 1.95 -16.80
C GLU A 172 10.57 1.14 -15.95
N GLN A 173 10.42 -0.18 -15.83
CA GLN A 173 11.27 -1.02 -14.97
C GLN A 173 12.25 -1.94 -15.72
N TYR A 174 12.22 -1.98 -17.05
CA TYR A 174 13.19 -2.76 -17.82
C TYR A 174 13.81 -1.91 -18.94
N ASP A 175 14.73 -1.03 -18.54
CA ASP A 175 15.81 -0.63 -19.42
C ASP A 175 17.14 -1.22 -18.90
N PRO A 176 17.53 -2.42 -19.36
CA PRO A 176 18.83 -3.00 -19.02
C PRO A 176 19.98 -2.32 -19.78
N PHE A 177 19.68 -1.39 -20.70
CA PHE A 177 20.63 -0.68 -21.54
C PHE A 177 20.16 0.77 -21.74
N GLY A 178 20.28 1.60 -20.69
CA GLY A 178 20.11 3.05 -20.86
C GLY A 178 20.86 3.61 -22.07
#